data_AF-A0A6N7I501-F1
#
_entry.id   AF-A0A6N7I501-F1
#
_cell.length_a   1.000
_cell.length_b   1.000
_cell.length_c   1.000
_cell.angle_alpha   90.00
_cell.angle_beta   90.00
_cell.angle_gamma   90.00
#
_symmetry.space_group_name_H-M   'P 1'
#
loop_
_entity.id
_entity.type
_entity.pdbx_description
1 polymer ?
#
loop_
_entity_poly.entity_id
_entity_poly.type
_entity_poly.pdbx_seq_one_letter_code
_entity_poly.pdbx_strand_id
1 'polypeptide(L)' 'MSEVRVHNFSISLDGFATGEGQAPDAPFGHAGERLHEWMFATRFWYEMGGGRGGSGGADNAFASMHGPGIGAEIMGAG' A
#
# COMPACT_ATOMS: atom_id res chain seq x y z
N MET A 1 24.47 6.61 -4.35
CA MET A 1 24.19 6.91 -2.93
C MET A 1 22.81 6.36 -2.61
N SER A 2 22.54 5.95 -1.37
CA SER A 2 21.18 5.58 -0.97
C SER A 2 20.33 6.84 -0.77
N GLU A 3 19.12 6.85 -1.32
CA GLU A 3 18.16 7.96 -1.19
C GLU A 3 17.10 7.63 -0.13
N VAL A 4 16.63 8.65 0.58
CA VAL A 4 15.46 8.53 1.46
C VAL A 4 14.24 9.00 0.69
N ARG A 5 13.20 8.17 0.62
CA ARG A 5 11.93 8.51 -0.02
C ARG A 5 10.75 7.95 0.78
N VAL A 6 9.62 8.63 0.69
CA VAL A 6 8.32 8.01 1.01
C VAL A 6 7.99 7.09 -0.16
N HIS A 7 7.72 5.82 0.14
CA HIS A 7 7.43 4.78 -0.84
C HIS A 7 6.18 4.02 -0.38
N ASN A 8 5.45 3.41 -1.32
CA ASN A 8 4.26 2.59 -1.03
C ASN A 8 3.21 3.28 -0.13
N PHE A 9 2.94 4.57 -0.39
CA PHE A 9 2.06 5.38 0.45
C PHE A 9 0.82 5.82 -0.32
N SER A 10 -0.35 5.64 0.28
CA SER A 10 -1.63 6.11 -0.25
C SER A 10 -2.16 7.26 0.61
N ILE A 11 -2.76 8.26 -0.02
CA ILE A 11 -3.33 9.42 0.65
C ILE A 11 -4.69 9.75 0.03
N SER A 12 -5.64 10.16 0.85
CA SER A 12 -6.92 10.66 0.40
C SER A 12 -6.77 12.01 -0.30
N LEU A 13 -7.80 12.41 -1.04
CA LEU A 13 -7.82 13.69 -1.76
C LEU A 13 -7.73 14.90 -0.81
N ASP A 14 -8.22 14.76 0.42
CA ASP A 14 -8.19 15.75 1.48
C ASP A 14 -6.97 15.63 2.42
N GLY A 15 -6.02 14.74 2.11
CA GLY A 15 -4.69 14.75 2.71
C GLY A 15 -4.48 13.82 3.91
N PHE A 16 -5.28 12.75 4.05
CA PHE A 16 -5.18 11.78 5.14
C PHE A 16 -4.75 10.39 4.64
N ALA A 17 -3.84 9.74 5.36
CA ALA A 17 -3.38 8.38 5.05
C ALA A 17 -4.18 7.29 5.78
N THR A 18 -4.94 7.68 6.79
CA THR A 18 -5.73 6.81 7.67
C THR A 18 -7.04 7.52 8.01
N GLY A 19 -8.08 6.77 8.38
CA GLY A 19 -9.31 7.33 8.92
C GLY A 19 -9.20 7.63 10.42
N GLU A 20 -10.12 8.45 10.92
CA GLU A 20 -10.33 8.66 12.35
C GLU A 20 -10.67 7.34 13.07
N GLY A 21 -10.19 7.20 14.32
CA GLY A 21 -10.46 6.05 15.17
C GLY A 21 -9.51 4.87 14.96
N GLN A 22 -8.23 5.13 14.65
CA GLN A 22 -7.22 4.08 14.55
C GLN A 22 -7.09 3.31 15.87
N ALA A 23 -7.11 1.99 15.78
CA ALA A 23 -6.96 1.06 16.89
C ALA A 23 -6.31 -0.25 16.40
N PRO A 24 -5.79 -1.11 17.28
CA PRO A 24 -5.17 -2.38 16.86
C PRO A 24 -6.06 -3.29 16.02
N ASP A 25 -7.39 -3.25 16.22
CA ASP A 25 -8.40 -3.98 15.45
C ASP A 25 -8.99 -3.16 14.29
N ALA A 26 -8.67 -1.87 14.19
CA ALA A 26 -9.06 -0.97 13.12
C ALA A 26 -7.85 -0.08 12.71
N PRO A 27 -6.80 -0.64 12.07
CA PRO A 27 -5.54 0.06 11.85
C PRO A 27 -5.68 1.30 10.96
N PHE A 28 -6.68 1.33 10.08
CA PHE A 28 -7.01 2.49 9.24
C PHE A 28 -8.26 3.27 9.70
N GLY A 29 -8.72 3.02 10.93
CA GLY A 29 -9.94 3.63 11.48
C GLY A 29 -11.15 3.39 10.57
N HIS A 30 -12.03 4.38 10.49
CA HIS A 30 -13.25 4.29 9.66
C HIS A 30 -12.98 4.22 8.14
N ALA A 31 -11.76 4.56 7.68
CA ALA A 31 -11.43 4.50 6.26
C ALA A 31 -11.27 3.04 5.77
N GLY A 32 -10.97 2.11 6.69
CA GLY A 32 -10.70 0.72 6.36
C GLY A 32 -9.64 0.61 5.26
N GLU A 33 -9.89 -0.24 4.27
CA GLU A 33 -8.93 -0.50 3.19
C GLU A 33 -9.13 0.36 1.94
N ARG A 34 -10.01 1.38 1.99
CA ARG A 34 -10.45 2.12 0.79
C ARG A 34 -9.31 2.76 0.00
N LEU A 35 -8.23 3.17 0.68
CA LEU A 35 -7.05 3.76 0.04
C LEU A 35 -6.18 2.73 -0.70
N HIS A 36 -6.35 1.43 -0.43
CA HIS A 36 -5.54 0.34 -0.97
C HIS A 36 -6.31 -0.57 -1.95
N GLU A 37 -7.62 -0.37 -2.13
CA GLU A 37 -8.46 -1.21 -3.00
C GLU A 37 -7.93 -1.34 -4.43
N TRP A 38 -7.36 -0.25 -4.98
CA TRP A 38 -6.74 -0.25 -6.31
C TRP A 38 -5.61 -1.29 -6.42
N MET A 39 -4.82 -1.45 -5.35
CA MET A 39 -3.70 -2.39 -5.30
C MET A 39 -4.20 -3.83 -5.19
N PHE A 40 -5.28 -4.07 -4.44
CA PHE A 40 -5.80 -5.42 -4.22
C PHE A 40 -6.28 -6.11 -5.51
N ALA A 41 -6.69 -5.32 -6.50
CA ALA A 41 -7.10 -5.82 -7.81
C ALA A 41 -5.92 -6.20 -8.73
N THR A 42 -4.66 -5.95 -8.33
CA THR A 42 -3.47 -6.16 -9.16
C THR A 42 -2.96 -7.60 -9.08
N ARG A 43 -2.31 -8.09 -10.14
CA ARG A 43 -1.62 -9.38 -10.12
C ARG A 43 -0.55 -9.43 -9.01
N PHE A 44 0.17 -8.33 -8.81
CA PHE A 44 1.16 -8.17 -7.73
C PHE A 44 0.58 -8.59 -6.37
N TRP A 45 -0.61 -8.08 -6.01
CA TRP A 45 -1.25 -8.40 -4.73
C TRP A 45 -1.61 -9.89 -4.61
N TYR A 46 -2.19 -10.46 -5.67
CA TYR A 46 -2.55 -11.88 -5.69
C TYR A 46 -1.30 -12.77 -5.55
N GLU A 47 -0.21 -12.46 -6.25
CA GLU A 47 1.04 -13.20 -6.18
C GLU A 47 1.71 -13.07 -4.81
N MET A 48 1.66 -11.88 -4.19
CA MET A 48 2.16 -11.65 -2.83
C MET A 48 1.43 -12.52 -1.79
N GLY A 49 0.12 -12.74 -1.98
CA GLY A 49 -0.68 -13.67 -1.16
C GLY A 49 -0.54 -15.15 -1.54
N GLY A 50 0.36 -15.52 -2.46
CA GLY A 50 0.53 -16.90 -2.96
C GLY A 50 -0.60 -17.37 -3.88
N GLY A 51 -1.49 -16.49 -4.30
CA GLY A 51 -2.59 -16.76 -5.20
C GLY A 51 -2.25 -16.55 -6.68
N ARG A 52 -3.26 -16.76 -7.53
CA ARG A 52 -3.22 -16.43 -8.97
C ARG A 52 -4.41 -15.55 -9.30
N GLY A 53 -4.23 -14.54 -10.15
CA GLY A 53 -5.30 -13.64 -10.56
C GLY A 53 -4.80 -12.21 -10.72
N GLY A 54 -5.74 -11.27 -10.62
CA GLY A 54 -5.47 -9.84 -10.68
C GLY A 54 -5.21 -9.29 -12.09
N SER A 55 -5.36 -7.98 -12.21
CA SER A 55 -5.12 -7.23 -13.45
C SER A 55 -3.62 -6.98 -13.67
N GLY A 56 -3.21 -6.85 -14.94
CA GLY A 56 -1.84 -6.52 -15.34
C GLY A 56 -1.66 -5.09 -15.83
N GLY A 57 -2.57 -4.18 -15.50
CA GLY A 57 -2.61 -2.81 -16.02
C GLY A 57 -1.62 -1.85 -15.34
N ALA A 58 -1.88 -0.54 -15.49
CA ALA A 58 -1.05 0.52 -14.90
C ALA A 58 -0.89 0.38 -13.38
N ASP A 59 -1.99 0.07 -12.69
CA ASP A 59 -1.99 -0.18 -11.24
C ASP A 59 -1.04 -1.33 -10.87
N ASN A 60 -1.04 -2.41 -11.65
CA ASN A 60 -0.12 -3.52 -11.42
C ASN A 60 1.33 -3.15 -11.72
N ALA A 61 1.58 -2.36 -12.76
CA ALA A 61 2.92 -1.88 -13.08
C ALA A 61 3.47 -1.01 -11.94
N PHE A 62 2.63 -0.16 -11.35
CA PHE A 62 3.00 0.65 -10.20
C PHE A 62 3.18 -0.19 -8.93
N ALA A 63 2.22 -1.07 -8.60
CA ALA A 63 2.30 -1.96 -7.43
C ALA A 63 3.51 -2.90 -7.49
N SER A 64 3.91 -3.36 -8.68
CA SER A 64 5.09 -4.21 -8.86
C SER A 64 6.41 -3.52 -8.47
N MET A 65 6.41 -2.18 -8.35
CA MET A 65 7.56 -1.41 -7.86
C MET A 65 7.64 -1.34 -6.33
N HIS A 66 6.82 -2.12 -5.61
CA HIS A 66 6.75 -2.09 -4.14
C HIS A 66 8.11 -2.35 -3.46
N GLY A 67 8.84 -3.37 -3.90
CA GLY A 67 10.13 -3.79 -3.33
C GLY A 67 11.41 -3.43 -4.11
N PRO A 68 11.42 -3.40 -5.47
CA PRO A 68 12.63 -3.13 -6.22
C PRO A 68 13.33 -1.82 -5.82
N GLY A 69 14.61 -1.91 -5.46
CA GLY A 69 15.42 -0.75 -5.05
C GLY A 69 15.18 -0.27 -3.61
N ILE A 70 14.36 -0.98 -2.82
CA ILE A 70 14.18 -0.73 -1.39
C ILE A 70 15.04 -1.72 -0.59
N GLY A 71 16.09 -1.21 0.07
CA GLY A 71 16.98 -2.03 0.91
C GLY A 71 16.63 -2.05 2.40
N ALA A 72 15.86 -1.06 2.86
CA ALA A 72 15.37 -0.95 4.23
C ALA A 72 14.09 -0.11 4.27
N GLU A 73 13.21 -0.42 5.21
CA GLU A 73 11.99 0.32 5.49
C GLU A 73 11.98 0.77 6.96
N ILE A 74 11.49 1.99 7.21
CA ILE A 74 11.35 2.57 8.55
C ILE A 74 9.88 2.89 8.75
N MET A 75 9.27 2.33 9.80
CA MET A 75 7.87 2.55 10.15
C MET A 75 7.75 3.16 11.55
N GLY A 76 6.69 3.93 11.77
CA GLY A 76 6.32 4.42 13.10
C GLY A 76 5.72 3.31 13.96
N ALA A 77 5.65 3.54 15.27
CA ALA A 77 5.06 2.60 16.24
C ALA A 77 3.54 2.81 16.46
N GLY A 78 2.88 3.51 15.52
CA GLY A 78 1.46 3.85 15.60
C GLY A 78 0.52 2.67 15.51
#